data_AF-A0A7W4GB86-F1
#
_entry.id   AF-A0A7W4GB86-F1
#
_cell.length_a   1.000
_cell.length_b   1.000
_cell.length_c   1.000
_cell.angle_alpha   90.00
_cell.angle_beta   90.00
_cell.angle_gamma   90.00
#
_symmetry.space_group_name_H-M   'P 1'
#
loop_
_entity.id
_entity.type
_entity.pdbx_description
1 polymer ?
#
loop_
_entity_poly.entity_id
_entity_poly.type
_entity_poly.pdbx_seq_one_letter_code
_entity_poly.pdbx_strand_id
1 'polypeptide(L)'
;TPFEQDDIYYVIARNAWGNLKLYGEKTGHSVEISPYLNWMRTKKGNQQDIEAGKANQTIKSFLTCQDPDSSDIKSSQKKPLFPAALKKYGPLNANEVYGFAPFLFMGGEKKIKNIEKCDIFAHLNLIADMGDMEII
;
A
#
# COMPACT_ATOMS: atom_id res chain seq x y z
N THR A 1 15.25 7.90 6.89
CA THR A 1 15.33 7.65 5.42
C THR A 1 15.39 8.99 4.68
N PRO A 2 15.86 9.10 3.42
CA PRO A 2 15.97 10.39 2.73
C PRO A 2 14.66 11.21 2.73
N PHE A 3 13.52 10.54 2.69
CA PHE A 3 12.19 11.15 2.65
C PHE A 3 11.77 11.89 3.93
N GLU A 4 12.29 11.50 5.10
CA GLU A 4 11.94 12.17 6.38
C GLU A 4 12.45 13.61 6.45
N GLN A 5 13.44 13.96 5.62
CA GLN A 5 13.96 15.32 5.52
C GLN A 5 13.21 16.17 4.49
N ASP A 6 12.51 15.53 3.56
CA ASP A 6 11.83 16.20 2.43
C ASP A 6 10.45 16.73 2.81
N ASP A 7 9.69 15.95 3.60
CA ASP A 7 8.29 16.27 3.93
C ASP A 7 7.82 15.56 5.21
N ILE A 8 6.65 15.99 5.72
CA ILE A 8 5.90 15.25 6.74
C ILE A 8 4.84 14.43 6.01
N TYR A 9 4.89 13.11 6.16
CA TYR A 9 3.99 12.18 5.48
C TYR A 9 2.97 11.56 6.43
N TYR A 10 1.73 11.50 5.98
CA TYR A 10 0.65 10.80 6.68
C TYR A 10 0.17 9.62 5.85
N VAL A 11 -0.03 8.47 6.48
CA VAL A 11 -0.78 7.37 5.86
C VAL A 11 -2.26 7.74 5.89
N ILE A 12 -2.82 8.03 4.73
CA ILE A 12 -4.22 8.50 4.61
C ILE A 12 -5.17 7.42 4.08
N ALA A 13 -4.63 6.36 3.46
CA ALA A 13 -5.41 5.22 3.00
C ALA A 13 -4.57 3.94 2.95
N ARG A 14 -5.27 2.81 2.97
CA ARG A 14 -4.71 1.49 2.74
C ARG A 14 -5.65 0.62 1.90
N ASN A 15 -5.11 -0.32 1.13
CA ASN A 15 -5.93 -1.35 0.48
C ASN A 15 -5.96 -2.65 1.33
N ALA A 16 -6.67 -3.66 0.84
CA ALA A 16 -6.83 -4.96 1.51
C ALA A 16 -5.52 -5.75 1.69
N TRP A 17 -4.47 -5.39 0.93
CA TRP A 17 -3.16 -6.05 0.91
C TRP A 17 -2.12 -5.32 1.77
N GLY A 18 -2.53 -4.28 2.48
CA GLY A 18 -1.62 -3.46 3.28
C GLY A 18 -0.78 -2.47 2.47
N ASN A 19 -1.07 -2.21 1.19
CA ASN A 19 -0.46 -1.05 0.53
C ASN A 19 -0.84 0.22 1.27
N LEU A 20 0.15 1.02 1.63
CA LEU A 20 -0.05 2.29 2.31
C LEU A 20 0.07 3.41 1.28
N LYS A 21 -0.93 4.29 1.26
CA LYS A 21 -0.94 5.51 0.44
C LYS A 21 -0.60 6.68 1.34
N LEU A 22 0.55 7.30 1.09
CA LEU A 22 1.06 8.39 1.90
C LEU A 22 0.73 9.73 1.23
N TYR A 23 0.54 10.76 2.05
CA TYR A 23 0.33 12.12 1.61
C TYR A 23 1.26 13.05 2.38
N GLY A 24 2.15 13.72 1.64
CA GLY A 24 3.05 14.73 2.18
C GLY A 24 2.38 16.09 2.28
N GLU A 25 2.69 16.87 3.30
CA GLU A 25 2.16 18.24 3.47
C GLU A 25 2.55 19.16 2.31
N LYS A 26 3.77 18.99 1.77
CA LYS A 26 4.29 19.80 0.66
C LYS A 26 4.16 19.09 -0.69
N THR A 27 4.37 17.78 -0.70
CA THR A 27 4.52 16.98 -1.92
C THR A 27 3.25 16.26 -2.33
N GLY A 28 2.24 16.18 -1.46
CA GLY A 28 0.99 15.48 -1.73
C GLY A 28 1.18 13.98 -1.92
N HIS A 29 0.49 13.37 -2.89
CA HIS A 29 0.58 11.94 -3.13
C HIS A 29 1.83 11.58 -3.97
N SER A 30 2.99 11.57 -3.32
CA SER A 30 4.30 11.34 -3.93
C SER A 30 4.93 9.99 -3.55
N VAL A 31 4.49 9.38 -2.45
CA VAL A 31 5.06 8.13 -1.91
C VAL A 31 3.97 7.10 -1.65
N GLU A 32 4.26 5.84 -1.98
CA GLU A 32 3.43 4.69 -1.61
C GLU A 32 4.31 3.56 -1.08
N ILE A 33 3.85 2.86 -0.05
CA ILE A 33 4.55 1.68 0.47
C ILE A 33 3.77 0.43 0.06
N SER A 34 4.50 -0.57 -0.46
CA SER A 34 4.00 -1.89 -0.87
C SER A 34 4.66 -2.97 -0.01
N PRO A 35 4.19 -3.20 1.23
CA PRO A 35 4.86 -4.10 2.17
C PRO A 35 4.97 -5.53 1.66
N TYR A 36 3.96 -6.01 0.92
CA TYR A 36 3.96 -7.34 0.31
C TYR A 36 5.12 -7.56 -0.68
N LEU A 37 5.77 -6.51 -1.19
CA LEU A 37 6.98 -6.58 -2.03
C LEU A 37 8.22 -6.01 -1.33
N ASN A 38 8.10 -5.55 -0.09
CA ASN A 38 9.12 -4.78 0.62
C ASN A 38 9.61 -3.55 -0.19
N TRP A 39 8.67 -2.86 -0.87
CA TRP A 39 8.98 -1.74 -1.76
C TRP A 39 8.39 -0.42 -1.26
N MET A 40 9.14 0.66 -1.49
CA MET A 40 8.67 2.04 -1.44
C MET A 40 8.72 2.63 -2.86
N ARG A 41 7.57 3.12 -3.35
CA ARG A 41 7.47 3.73 -4.67
C ARG A 41 7.45 5.24 -4.55
N THR A 42 8.22 5.90 -5.39
CA THR A 42 8.19 7.35 -5.53
C THR A 42 7.59 7.77 -6.87
N LYS A 43 6.92 8.91 -6.89
CA LYS A 43 6.39 9.50 -8.13
C LYS A 43 6.30 11.01 -8.01
N LYS A 44 6.09 11.68 -9.15
CA LYS A 44 5.74 13.10 -9.14
C LYS A 44 4.44 13.31 -8.36
N GLY A 45 4.53 14.03 -7.26
CA GLY A 45 3.39 14.40 -6.42
C GLY A 45 2.65 15.65 -6.93
N ASN A 46 2.01 16.34 -6.00
CA ASN A 46 1.16 17.50 -6.25
C ASN A 46 1.77 18.84 -5.81
N GLN A 47 3.08 18.90 -5.65
CA GLN A 47 3.78 20.04 -5.05
C GLN A 47 3.40 21.39 -5.67
N GLN A 48 3.42 21.50 -7.00
CA GLN A 48 3.08 22.74 -7.71
C GLN A 48 1.64 23.21 -7.42
N ASP A 49 0.69 22.28 -7.33
CA ASP A 49 -0.70 22.62 -7.03
C ASP A 49 -0.90 22.98 -5.55
N ILE A 50 -0.17 22.31 -4.65
CA ILE A 50 -0.18 22.61 -3.21
C ILE A 50 0.39 24.02 -2.97
N GLU A 51 1.53 24.36 -3.57
CA GLU A 51 2.13 25.69 -3.53
C GLU A 51 1.19 26.77 -4.10
N ALA A 52 0.35 26.41 -5.08
CA ALA A 52 -0.69 27.27 -5.63
C ALA A 52 -1.98 27.34 -4.77
N GLY A 53 -1.96 26.81 -3.54
CA GLY A 53 -3.10 26.86 -2.60
C GLY A 53 -4.21 25.84 -2.89
N LYS A 54 -3.95 24.80 -3.69
CA LYS A 54 -4.95 23.80 -4.10
C LYS A 54 -4.88 22.49 -3.31
N ALA A 55 -4.27 22.47 -2.13
CA ALA A 55 -4.11 21.27 -1.30
C ALA A 55 -5.43 20.49 -1.07
N ASN A 56 -6.54 21.19 -0.83
CA ASN A 56 -7.86 20.55 -0.68
C ASN A 56 -8.35 19.87 -1.97
N GLN A 57 -8.02 20.41 -3.14
CA GLN A 57 -8.39 19.81 -4.42
C GLN A 57 -7.54 18.58 -4.71
N THR A 58 -6.24 18.63 -4.38
CA THR A 58 -5.31 17.52 -4.63
C THR A 58 -5.62 16.32 -3.74
N ILE A 59 -5.95 16.52 -2.46
CA ILE A 59 -6.39 15.42 -1.58
C ILE A 59 -7.77 14.87 -1.99
N LYS A 60 -8.70 15.74 -2.41
CA LYS A 60 -10.01 15.30 -2.92
C LYS A 60 -9.84 14.42 -4.15
N SER A 61 -9.05 14.87 -5.12
CA SER A 61 -8.75 14.09 -6.33
C SER A 61 -8.10 12.76 -6.00
N PHE A 62 -7.17 12.72 -5.04
CA PHE A 62 -6.62 11.46 -4.55
C PHE A 62 -7.73 10.54 -4.04
N LEU A 63 -8.58 10.99 -3.13
CA LEU A 63 -9.62 10.13 -2.53
C LEU A 63 -10.67 9.65 -3.55
N THR A 64 -11.01 10.48 -4.54
CA THR A 64 -12.09 10.15 -5.49
C THR A 64 -11.63 9.39 -6.72
N CYS A 65 -10.37 9.54 -7.14
CA CYS A 65 -9.86 8.93 -8.37
C CYS A 65 -9.09 7.64 -8.09
N GLN A 66 -9.70 6.72 -7.34
CA GLN A 66 -9.14 5.40 -7.06
C GLN A 66 -9.64 4.38 -8.09
N ASP A 67 -8.72 3.57 -8.60
CA ASP A 67 -9.02 2.46 -9.51
C ASP A 67 -8.90 1.11 -8.74
N PRO A 68 -10.03 0.43 -8.46
CA PRO A 68 -10.03 -0.87 -7.80
C PRO A 68 -9.22 -1.93 -8.53
N ASP A 69 -9.19 -1.93 -9.88
CA ASP A 69 -8.49 -2.94 -10.66
C ASP A 69 -6.97 -2.80 -10.54
N SER A 70 -6.49 -1.57 -10.37
CA SER A 70 -5.08 -1.27 -10.09
C SER A 70 -4.65 -1.61 -8.66
N SER A 71 -5.63 -1.78 -7.76
CA SER A 71 -5.40 -1.98 -6.33
C SER A 71 -5.31 -3.45 -5.92
N ASP A 72 -5.61 -4.38 -6.82
CA ASP A 72 -5.59 -5.82 -6.55
C ASP A 72 -4.30 -6.51 -6.99
N ILE A 73 -3.91 -7.56 -6.26
CA ILE A 73 -2.79 -8.43 -6.61
C ILE A 73 -3.31 -9.52 -7.55
N LYS A 74 -2.70 -9.61 -8.73
CA LYS A 74 -3.03 -10.65 -9.70
C LYS A 74 -2.19 -11.90 -9.45
N SER A 75 -2.84 -13.07 -9.52
CA SER A 75 -2.17 -14.38 -9.49
C SER A 75 -1.23 -14.56 -10.68
N SER A 76 -0.46 -15.66 -10.70
CA SER A 76 0.36 -16.01 -11.87
C SER A 76 -0.45 -16.21 -13.16
N GLN A 77 -1.74 -16.54 -13.05
CA GLN A 77 -2.69 -16.61 -14.17
C GLN A 77 -3.37 -15.26 -14.48
N LYS A 78 -2.84 -14.15 -13.96
CA LYS A 78 -3.37 -12.79 -14.13
C LYS A 78 -4.78 -12.57 -13.59
N LYS A 79 -5.26 -13.42 -12.68
CA LYS A 79 -6.60 -13.29 -12.06
C LYS A 79 -6.52 -12.47 -10.76
N PRO A 80 -7.47 -11.57 -10.49
CA PRO A 80 -7.55 -10.83 -9.23
C PRO A 80 -7.69 -11.78 -8.04
N LEU A 81 -6.93 -11.55 -6.96
CA LEU A 81 -6.95 -12.39 -5.76
C LEU A 81 -7.96 -11.92 -4.73
N PHE A 82 -8.37 -10.64 -4.74
CA PHE A 82 -9.25 -10.09 -3.70
C PHE A 82 -10.61 -10.80 -3.65
N PRO A 83 -11.33 -11.05 -4.76
CA PRO A 83 -12.60 -11.76 -4.70
C PRO A 83 -12.47 -13.18 -4.11
N ALA A 84 -11.36 -13.86 -4.40
CA ALA A 84 -11.08 -15.19 -3.86
C ALA A 84 -10.73 -15.14 -2.36
N ALA A 85 -9.94 -14.14 -1.94
CA ALA A 85 -9.60 -13.90 -0.54
C ALA A 85 -10.86 -13.57 0.28
N LEU A 86 -11.68 -12.64 -0.20
CA LEU A 86 -12.95 -12.27 0.42
C LEU A 86 -13.89 -13.47 0.56
N LYS A 87 -14.02 -14.30 -0.49
CA LYS A 87 -14.85 -15.50 -0.45
C LYS A 87 -14.37 -16.52 0.59
N LYS A 88 -13.06 -16.68 0.74
CA LYS A 88 -12.47 -17.71 1.62
C LYS A 88 -12.36 -17.25 3.08
N TYR A 89 -11.98 -16.02 3.32
CA TYR A 89 -11.63 -15.49 4.64
C TYR A 89 -12.65 -14.51 5.22
N GLY A 90 -13.65 -14.11 4.43
CA GLY A 90 -14.61 -13.08 4.81
C GLY A 90 -14.00 -11.67 4.80
N PRO A 91 -14.80 -10.63 5.08
CA PRO A 91 -14.32 -9.25 5.09
C PRO A 91 -13.25 -8.99 6.15
N LEU A 92 -12.41 -7.98 5.90
CA LEU A 92 -11.40 -7.50 6.84
C LEU A 92 -12.01 -6.54 7.87
N ASN A 93 -11.57 -6.66 9.12
CA ASN A 93 -11.75 -5.63 10.14
C ASN A 93 -10.81 -4.43 9.90
N ALA A 94 -11.05 -3.34 10.62
CA ALA A 94 -10.29 -2.10 10.48
C ALA A 94 -8.78 -2.22 10.74
N ASN A 95 -8.35 -3.24 11.50
CA ASN A 95 -6.96 -3.55 11.79
C ASN A 95 -6.44 -4.80 11.05
N GLU A 96 -7.20 -5.39 10.13
CA GLU A 96 -6.79 -6.60 9.42
C GLU A 96 -6.31 -6.30 7.98
N VAL A 97 -5.46 -7.17 7.45
CA VAL A 97 -5.09 -7.25 6.02
C VAL A 97 -5.07 -8.71 5.55
N TYR A 98 -5.12 -8.89 4.24
CA TYR A 98 -4.72 -10.15 3.61
C TYR A 98 -3.21 -10.13 3.36
N GLY A 99 -2.47 -10.91 4.14
CA GLY A 99 -1.02 -11.06 4.02
C GLY A 99 -0.63 -12.36 3.31
N PHE A 100 0.57 -12.42 2.74
CA PHE A 100 1.13 -13.66 2.18
C PHE A 100 2.03 -14.37 3.20
N ALA A 101 1.83 -15.68 3.34
CA ALA A 101 2.67 -16.57 4.13
C ALA A 101 3.07 -17.78 3.24
N PRO A 102 4.36 -17.92 2.86
CA PRO A 102 5.47 -17.00 3.11
C PRO A 102 5.34 -15.67 2.35
N PHE A 103 6.06 -14.63 2.80
CA PHE A 103 6.09 -13.31 2.18
C PHE A 103 6.56 -13.39 0.71
N LEU A 104 5.98 -12.57 -0.17
CA LEU A 104 6.31 -12.63 -1.60
C LEU A 104 7.75 -12.19 -1.89
N PHE A 105 8.28 -11.20 -1.17
CA PHE A 105 9.68 -10.78 -1.28
C PHE A 105 10.68 -11.82 -0.74
N MET A 106 10.20 -12.85 -0.05
CA MET A 106 10.99 -14.00 0.41
C MET A 106 10.74 -15.26 -0.43
N GLY A 107 10.29 -15.11 -1.68
CA GLY A 107 10.01 -16.23 -2.58
C GLY A 107 8.62 -16.84 -2.45
N GLY A 108 7.71 -16.19 -1.71
CA GLY A 108 6.31 -16.60 -1.65
C GLY A 108 5.58 -16.48 -2.98
N GLU A 109 4.56 -17.30 -3.17
CA GLU A 109 3.78 -17.34 -4.40
C GLU A 109 2.42 -16.66 -4.25
N LYS A 110 1.98 -15.97 -5.32
CA LYS A 110 0.67 -15.30 -5.44
C LYS A 110 -0.49 -16.30 -5.60
N LYS A 111 -0.73 -17.11 -4.57
CA LYS A 111 -1.76 -18.17 -4.53
C LYS A 111 -2.71 -17.96 -3.35
N ILE A 112 -3.99 -18.21 -3.57
CA ILE A 112 -5.03 -18.09 -2.53
C ILE A 112 -4.76 -18.93 -1.28
N LYS A 113 -4.09 -20.07 -1.44
CA LYS A 113 -3.71 -20.95 -0.31
C LYS A 113 -2.59 -20.37 0.57
N ASN A 114 -1.83 -19.41 0.07
CA ASN A 114 -0.73 -18.75 0.79
C ASN A 114 -1.16 -17.38 1.34
N ILE A 115 -2.46 -17.05 1.30
CA ILE A 115 -2.99 -15.83 1.89
C ILE A 115 -3.50 -16.16 3.28
N GLU A 116 -3.26 -15.27 4.23
CA GLU A 116 -3.80 -15.31 5.58
C GLU A 116 -4.44 -13.96 5.93
N LYS A 117 -5.33 -13.97 6.92
CA LYS A 117 -5.88 -12.75 7.51
C LYS A 117 -5.07 -12.42 8.77
N CYS A 118 -4.40 -11.28 8.80
CA CYS A 118 -3.48 -10.90 9.87
C CYS A 118 -3.75 -9.48 10.38
N ASP A 119 -3.34 -9.20 11.62
CA ASP A 119 -3.29 -7.84 12.15
C ASP A 119 -2.24 -7.01 11.39
N ILE A 120 -2.64 -5.83 10.91
CA ILE A 120 -1.79 -5.00 10.06
C ILE A 120 -0.56 -4.48 10.81
N PHE A 121 -0.69 -4.08 12.07
CA PHE A 121 0.44 -3.51 12.80
C PHE A 121 1.50 -4.57 13.05
N ALA A 122 1.08 -5.75 13.50
CA ALA A 122 1.98 -6.89 13.66
C ALA A 122 2.62 -7.29 12.32
N HIS A 123 1.83 -7.34 11.24
CA HIS A 123 2.32 -7.72 9.91
C HIS A 123 3.35 -6.73 9.35
N LEU A 124 3.10 -5.43 9.47
CA LEU A 124 4.01 -4.39 9.00
C LEU A 124 5.30 -4.34 9.83
N ASN A 125 5.21 -4.44 11.16
CA ASN A 125 6.38 -4.48 12.03
C ASN A 125 7.27 -5.69 11.70
N LEU A 126 6.68 -6.86 11.49
CA LEU A 126 7.41 -8.05 11.10
C LEU A 126 8.15 -7.87 9.77
N ILE A 127 7.53 -7.21 8.78
CA ILE A 127 8.18 -6.90 7.49
C ILE A 127 9.33 -5.90 7.70
N ALA A 128 9.11 -4.86 8.51
CA ALA A 128 10.14 -3.85 8.80
C ALA A 128 11.36 -4.45 9.52
N ASP A 129 11.16 -5.44 10.39
CA ASP A 129 12.23 -6.16 11.09
C ASP A 129 13.05 -7.09 10.16
N MET A 130 12.54 -7.40 8.96
CA MET A 130 13.21 -8.28 7.99
C MET A 130 14.26 -7.59 7.13
N GLY A 131 14.41 -6.27 7.24
CA GLY A 131 15.45 -5.50 6.59
C GLY A 131 14.93 -4.28 5.84
N ASP A 132 15.84 -3.61 5.14
CA ASP A 132 15.54 -2.35 4.46
C ASP A 132 14.60 -2.56 3.27
N MET A 133 13.68 -1.61 3.07
CA MET A 133 12.83 -1.55 1.89
C MET A 133 13.62 -1.09 0.66
N GLU A 134 13.29 -1.66 -0.50
CA GLU A 134 13.80 -1.19 -1.79
C GLU A 134 13.01 0.04 -2.25
N ILE A 135 13.72 1.11 -2.65
CA ILE A 135 13.11 2.31 -3.24
C ILE A 135 13.09 2.14 -4.76
N ILE A 136 11.91 2.25 -5.37
CA ILE A 136 11.68 2.09 -6.82
C ILE A 136 10.95 3.27 -7.47
#